data_AF-A0A353N7I7-F1
#
_entry.id   AF-A0A353N7I7-F1
#
_cell.length_a   1.000
_cell.length_b   1.000
_cell.length_c   1.000
_cell.angle_alpha   90.00
_cell.angle_beta   90.00
_cell.angle_gamma   90.00
#
_symmetry.space_group_name_H-M   'P 1'
#
loop_
_entity.id
_entity.type
_entity.pdbx_description
1 polymer ?
#
loop_
_entity_poly.entity_id
_entity_poly.type
_entity_poly.pdbx_seq_one_letter_code
_entity_poly.pdbx_strand_id
1 'polypeptide(L)'
;MQIESLLTKLTEAVGVSGRENQATNIIVDFFTQGEGRLWISEISQDRLGNIFLHKKGQGDHPPRIMFAAHIDEIGLIVTDIEEGFLRVSSI
;
A
#
# COMPACT_ATOMS: atom_id res chain seq x y z
N MET A 1 15.87 -10.45 4.86
CA MET A 1 14.71 -9.77 5.43
C MET A 1 15.06 -8.94 6.66
N GLN A 2 15.26 -7.63 6.47
CA GLN A 2 15.19 -6.68 7.59
C GLN A 2 13.77 -6.12 7.62
N ILE A 3 12.83 -6.85 8.26
CA ILE A 3 11.42 -6.46 8.39
C ILE A 3 11.30 -5.02 8.88
N GLU A 4 12.13 -4.66 9.87
CA GLU A 4 12.22 -3.32 10.44
C GLU A 4 12.39 -2.24 9.37
N SER A 5 13.33 -2.42 8.43
CA SER A 5 13.57 -1.45 7.36
C SER A 5 12.38 -1.29 6.42
N LEU A 6 11.66 -2.39 6.11
CA LEU A 6 10.45 -2.32 5.30
C LEU A 6 9.32 -1.59 6.04
N LEU A 7 9.12 -1.92 7.32
CA LEU A 7 8.11 -1.28 8.15
C LEU A 7 8.39 0.22 8.28
N THR A 8 9.63 0.61 8.59
CA THR A 8 10.02 2.04 8.66
C THR A 8 9.68 2.77 7.37
N LYS A 9 10.06 2.22 6.20
CA LYS A 9 9.74 2.85 4.90
C LYS A 9 8.24 3.00 4.68
N LEU A 10 7.44 1.98 5.03
CA LEU A 10 5.99 2.04 4.87
C LEU A 10 5.35 3.03 5.83
N THR A 11 5.82 3.10 7.08
CA THR A 11 5.26 4.01 8.10
C THR A 11 5.66 5.47 7.90
N GLU A 12 6.77 5.74 7.21
CA GLU A 12 7.23 7.10 6.90
C GLU A 12 6.69 7.61 5.56
N ALA A 13 6.10 6.73 4.74
CA ALA A 13 5.52 7.11 3.46
C ALA A 13 4.19 7.83 3.66
N VAL A 14 4.03 8.97 2.99
CA VAL A 14 2.74 9.68 2.99
C VAL A 14 1.75 8.88 2.16
N GLY A 15 0.70 8.39 2.82
CA GLY A 15 -0.27 7.47 2.25
C GLY A 15 -1.72 7.80 2.62
N VAL A 16 -2.05 9.09 2.81
CA VAL A 16 -3.42 9.48 3.19
C VAL A 16 -4.46 8.92 2.22
N SER A 17 -5.64 8.61 2.74
CA SER A 17 -6.79 8.12 1.96
C SER A 17 -6.98 8.92 0.64
N GLY A 18 -6.96 8.24 -0.50
CA GLY A 18 -7.01 8.79 -1.85
C GLY A 18 -5.68 9.30 -2.44
N ARG A 19 -4.56 9.22 -1.71
CA ARG A 19 -3.20 9.60 -2.15
C ARG A 19 -2.14 8.58 -1.71
N GLU A 20 -2.44 7.30 -1.85
CA GLU A 20 -1.66 6.16 -1.34
C GLU A 20 -0.40 5.83 -2.15
N ASN A 21 -0.16 6.54 -3.26
CA ASN A 21 0.84 6.17 -4.28
C ASN A 21 2.24 5.92 -3.72
N GLN A 22 2.71 6.68 -2.71
CA GLN A 22 4.05 6.46 -2.16
C GLN A 22 4.15 5.09 -1.45
N ALA A 23 3.19 4.81 -0.56
CA ALA A 23 3.14 3.54 0.16
C ALA A 23 2.94 2.36 -0.82
N THR A 24 2.05 2.52 -1.80
CA THR A 24 1.79 1.54 -2.87
C THR A 24 3.07 1.23 -3.65
N ASN A 25 3.85 2.24 -4.03
CA ASN A 25 5.10 2.04 -4.76
C ASN A 25 6.14 1.25 -3.96
N ILE A 26 6.23 1.47 -2.64
CA ILE A 26 7.15 0.71 -1.78
C ILE A 26 6.79 -0.78 -1.79
N ILE A 27 5.50 -1.12 -1.72
CA ILE A 27 5.02 -2.50 -1.81
C ILE A 27 5.32 -3.08 -3.19
N VAL A 28 5.00 -2.35 -4.27
CA VAL A 28 5.28 -2.80 -5.64
C VAL A 28 6.78 -3.06 -5.83
N ASP A 29 7.65 -2.16 -5.41
CA ASP A 29 9.10 -2.32 -5.52
C ASP A 29 9.60 -3.51 -4.71
N PHE A 30 9.08 -3.70 -3.49
CA PHE A 30 9.42 -4.84 -2.65
C PHE A 30 9.07 -6.19 -3.31
N PHE A 31 7.91 -6.27 -3.97
CA PHE A 31 7.44 -7.49 -4.63
C PHE A 31 7.93 -7.67 -6.08
N THR A 32 8.48 -6.63 -6.72
CA THR A 32 8.98 -6.72 -8.11
C THR A 32 10.50 -6.75 -8.21
N GLN A 33 11.19 -5.99 -7.35
CA GLN A 33 12.65 -5.84 -7.32
C GLN A 33 13.29 -6.43 -6.06
N GLY A 34 12.53 -6.54 -4.96
CA GLY A 34 13.01 -7.04 -3.68
C GLY A 34 12.89 -8.55 -3.49
N GLU A 35 13.14 -8.99 -2.25
CA GLU A 35 13.04 -10.39 -1.84
C GLU A 35 11.61 -10.95 -1.92
N GLY A 36 10.60 -10.08 -1.88
CA GLY A 36 9.18 -10.44 -1.99
C GLY A 36 8.81 -11.06 -3.33
N ARG A 37 9.59 -10.81 -4.38
CA ARG A 37 9.39 -11.37 -5.73
C ARG A 37 9.27 -12.88 -5.75
N LEU A 38 10.03 -13.58 -4.90
CA LEU A 38 10.02 -15.05 -4.84
C LEU A 38 8.76 -15.62 -4.16
N TRP A 39 7.92 -14.78 -3.55
CA TRP A 39 6.77 -15.21 -2.78
C TRP A 39 5.48 -15.23 -3.60
N ILE A 40 5.44 -14.45 -4.67
CA ILE A 40 4.27 -14.26 -5.54
C ILE A 40 4.52 -14.83 -6.94
N SER A 41 3.43 -15.13 -7.63
CA SER A 41 3.43 -15.54 -9.04
C SER A 41 3.05 -14.39 -9.97
N GLU A 42 2.20 -13.48 -9.50
CA GLU A 42 1.66 -12.37 -10.27
C GLU A 42 1.39 -11.19 -9.34
N ILE A 43 1.58 -9.98 -9.88
CA ILE A 43 1.18 -8.72 -9.27
C ILE A 43 0.32 -7.95 -10.28
N SER A 44 -0.76 -7.35 -9.81
CA SER A 44 -1.60 -6.46 -10.63
C SER A 44 -2.10 -5.29 -9.80
N GLN A 45 -2.51 -4.23 -10.49
CA GLN A 45 -3.07 -3.03 -9.88
C GLN A 45 -4.38 -2.68 -10.57
N ASP A 46 -5.41 -2.33 -9.80
CA ASP A 46 -6.67 -1.85 -10.38
C ASP A 46 -6.65 -0.33 -10.64
N ARG A 47 -7.77 0.20 -11.13
CA ARG A 47 -7.91 1.64 -11.43
C ARG A 47 -8.02 2.51 -10.17
N LEU A 48 -8.30 1.94 -9.01
CA LEU A 48 -8.37 2.64 -7.73
C LEU A 48 -7.00 2.66 -7.04
N GLY A 49 -6.03 1.89 -7.53
CA GLY A 49 -4.68 1.82 -6.98
C GLY A 49 -4.44 0.63 -6.07
N ASN A 50 -5.44 -0.25 -5.86
CA ASN A 50 -5.28 -1.45 -5.04
C ASN A 50 -4.27 -2.41 -5.69
N ILE A 51 -3.39 -2.99 -4.86
CA ILE A 51 -2.40 -3.98 -5.30
C ILE A 51 -2.91 -5.39 -4.99
N PHE A 52 -2.92 -6.24 -6.00
CA PHE A 52 -3.23 -7.66 -5.86
C PHE A 52 -1.95 -8.47 -6.01
N LEU A 53 -1.58 -9.15 -4.93
CA LEU A 53 -0.43 -10.05 -4.87
C LEU A 53 -0.95 -11.49 -4.93
N HIS A 54 -0.72 -12.18 -6.04
CA HIS A 54 -1.24 -13.52 -6.24
C HIS A 54 -0.12 -14.56 -6.14
N LYS A 55 -0.28 -15.50 -5.19
CA LYS A 55 0.55 -16.70 -5.08
C LYS A 55 -0.26 -17.90 -5.59
N LYS A 56 0.23 -18.58 -6.63
CA LYS A 56 -0.44 -19.77 -7.16
C LYS A 56 -0.42 -20.91 -6.13
N GLY A 57 -1.59 -21.47 -5.82
CA GLY A 57 -1.72 -22.63 -4.95
C GLY A 57 -1.13 -23.90 -5.56
N GLN A 58 -0.89 -24.90 -4.71
CA GLN A 58 -0.34 -26.21 -5.10
C GLN A 58 -1.39 -27.32 -4.92
N GLY A 59 -1.27 -28.42 -5.69
CA GLY A 59 -2.21 -29.55 -5.70
C GLY A 59 -3.30 -29.42 -6.78
N ASP A 60 -4.15 -30.44 -6.88
CA ASP A 60 -5.16 -30.55 -7.95
C ASP A 60 -6.31 -29.54 -7.80
N HIS A 61 -6.69 -29.22 -6.56
CA HIS A 61 -7.78 -28.29 -6.23
C HIS A 61 -7.42 -27.39 -5.05
N PRO A 62 -6.47 -26.44 -5.21
CA PRO A 62 -6.07 -25.58 -4.11
C PRO A 62 -7.23 -24.65 -3.70
N PRO A 63 -7.45 -24.44 -2.38
CA PRO A 63 -8.41 -23.47 -1.91
C PRO A 63 -7.99 -22.05 -2.31
N ARG A 64 -8.97 -21.16 -2.52
CA ARG A 64 -8.73 -19.73 -2.68
C ARG A 64 -8.83 -19.03 -1.34
N ILE A 65 -7.75 -18.37 -0.91
CA ILE A 65 -7.66 -17.65 0.36
C ILE A 65 -7.27 -16.21 0.04
N MET A 66 -7.97 -15.25 0.66
CA MET A 66 -7.66 -13.83 0.52
C MET A 66 -7.17 -13.28 1.87
N PHE A 67 -6.00 -12.63 1.83
CA PHE A 67 -5.52 -11.78 2.90
C PHE A 67 -5.64 -10.33 2.42
N ALA A 68 -6.15 -9.46 3.28
CA ALA A 68 -6.35 -8.05 2.97
C ALA A 68 -5.79 -7.19 4.10
N ALA A 69 -5.11 -6.12 3.71
CA ALA A 69 -4.66 -5.05 4.59
C ALA A 69 -4.88 -3.74 3.83
N HIS A 70 -5.35 -2.71 4.53
CA HIS A 70 -5.44 -1.37 3.95
C HIS A 70 -4.07 -0.69 4.05
N ILE A 71 -3.75 0.14 3.06
CA ILE A 71 -2.45 0.81 2.95
C ILE A 71 -2.51 2.27 3.40
N ASP A 72 -3.72 2.81 3.44
CA ASP A 72 -3.96 4.20 3.72
C ASP A 72 -3.78 4.53 5.19
N GLU A 73 -3.49 5.80 5.44
CA GLU A 73 -3.46 6.40 6.76
C GLU A 73 -4.48 7.53 6.89
N ILE A 74 -4.90 7.81 8.12
CA ILE A 74 -5.69 8.99 8.44
C ILE A 74 -4.88 10.26 8.14
N GLY A 75 -5.55 11.30 7.67
CA GLY A 75 -4.90 12.55 7.32
C GLY A 75 -5.73 13.78 7.60
N LEU A 76 -5.20 14.91 7.14
CA LEU A 76 -5.89 16.18 7.14
C LEU A 76 -5.88 16.77 5.73
N ILE A 77 -6.97 17.43 5.34
CA ILE A 77 -7.08 18.18 4.10
C ILE A 77 -7.35 19.65 4.41
N VAL A 78 -6.64 20.54 3.73
CA VAL A 78 -6.87 21.99 3.84
C VAL A 78 -8.18 22.33 3.14
N THR A 79 -9.07 23.03 3.86
CA THR A 79 -10.38 23.45 3.35
C THR A 79 -10.48 24.94 3.13
N ASP A 80 -9.66 25.75 3.82
CA ASP A 80 -9.65 27.21 3.69
C ASP A 80 -8.35 27.85 4.20
N ILE A 81 -8.13 29.12 3.84
CA ILE A 81 -7.00 29.94 4.30
C ILE A 81 -7.54 31.27 4.85
N GLU A 82 -7.36 31.50 6.16
CA GLU A 82 -7.87 32.69 6.86
C GLU A 82 -6.69 33.44 7.50
N GLU A 83 -6.37 34.64 7.01
CA GLU A 83 -5.31 35.52 7.59
C GLU A 83 -3.94 34.83 7.78
N GLY A 84 -3.61 33.87 6.91
CA GLY A 84 -2.36 33.09 6.99
C GLY A 84 -2.46 31.80 7.81
N PHE A 85 -3.61 31.50 8.41
CA PHE A 85 -3.92 30.23 9.04
C PHE A 85 -4.60 29.27 8.06
N LEU A 86 -4.37 27.97 8.24
CA LEU A 86 -5.03 26.91 7.47
C LEU A 86 -6.18 26.32 8.26
N ARG A 87 -7.36 26.24 7.65
CA ARG A 87 -8.46 25.39 8.14
C ARG A 87 -8.32 24.00 7.56
N VAL A 88 -8.54 22.99 8.39
CA VAL A 88 -8.40 21.59 7.99
C VAL A 88 -9.62 20.76 8.39
N SER A 89 -9.87 19.70 7.63
CA SER A 89 -10.82 18.62 7.95
C SER A 89 -10.10 17.27 7.94
N SER A 90 -10.64 16.27 8.62
CA SER A 90 -10.17 14.89 8.52
C SER A 90 -10.41 14.33 7.12
N ILE A 91 -9.47 13.50 6.68
CA ILE A 91 -9.59 12.60 5.53
C ILE A 91 -9.19 11.20 5.94
#